data_AF-A0A8J6I8E5-F1
#
_entry.id   AF-A0A8J6I8E5-F1
#
_cell.length_a   1.000
_cell.length_b   1.000
_cell.length_c   1.000
_cell.angle_alpha   90.00
_cell.angle_beta   90.00
_cell.angle_gamma   90.00
#
_symmetry.space_group_name_H-M   'P 1'
#
loop_
_entity.id
_entity.type
_entity.pdbx_description
1 polymer ?
#
loop_
_entity_poly.entity_id
_entity_poly.type
_entity_poly.pdbx_seq_one_letter_code
_entity_poly.pdbx_strand_id
1 'polypeptide(L)'
;MRKELRFLATAMLGIGLMLGPATASYADNGATTIVAQIVPPKAEPLEGRTKVWTVPNYIAAWQEANGREMTQQERQTLALGCIGITGVNVHSSGGPHLDLSFSSLEKAKEVQQHLDAIFRTKDITWHGYAEALFNDRVLADLDNATSTLKAPNGDENAPIGDIKAVIYSKRFWSGQDANWSPQVQDTKFRPNPNTGQVDMTEYKNLSKGQAVNFDYGYFDEATNTFWHANHGEPRMEIYQSTLEWYSQPYDFFDRQTFGVSLVWGKRGDGADVNAPVNPGLNPQPANPQPVVPNQPVNPQPVPTNQPVPTFQPAPNYQPAPN
;
A
#
# COMPACT_ATOMS: atom_id res chain seq x y z
N MET A 1 -6.84 -66.88 26.00
CA MET A 1 -5.87 -67.19 24.92
C MET A 1 -4.82 -66.10 24.90
N ARG A 2 -3.61 -66.44 25.37
CA ARG A 2 -2.42 -65.57 25.37
C ARG A 2 -1.70 -65.72 24.02
N LYS A 3 -1.17 -64.63 23.47
CA LYS A 3 -0.08 -64.62 22.47
C LYS A 3 0.83 -63.46 22.87
N GLU A 4 1.88 -63.73 23.65
CA GLU A 4 3.23 -64.11 23.22
C GLU A 4 3.95 -62.97 22.50
N LEU A 5 4.86 -62.40 23.28
CA LEU A 5 5.85 -61.37 23.02
C LEU A 5 7.02 -62.01 22.22
N ARG A 6 7.56 -61.32 21.21
CA ARG A 6 8.94 -61.58 20.77
C ARG A 6 9.70 -60.26 20.63
N PHE A 7 10.69 -60.15 21.51
CA PHE A 7 11.78 -59.20 21.52
C PHE A 7 12.64 -59.33 20.26
N LEU A 8 13.05 -58.19 19.71
CA LEU A 8 14.29 -58.08 18.94
C LEU A 8 15.00 -56.82 19.44
N ALA A 9 15.97 -57.05 20.33
CA ALA A 9 16.93 -56.05 20.76
C ALA A 9 17.97 -55.88 19.65
N THR A 10 18.07 -54.67 19.10
CA THR A 10 19.27 -54.24 18.37
C THR A 10 19.81 -53.03 19.11
N ALA A 11 20.96 -53.23 19.76
CA ALA A 11 21.76 -52.17 20.30
C ALA A 11 22.44 -51.43 19.14
N MET A 12 22.24 -50.11 19.04
CA MET A 12 23.16 -49.23 18.33
C MET A 12 23.67 -48.17 19.29
N LEU A 13 24.98 -48.23 19.51
CA LEU A 13 25.82 -47.24 20.13
C LEU A 13 25.85 -46.00 19.21
N GLY A 14 25.33 -44.87 19.68
CA GLY A 14 25.32 -43.61 18.94
C GLY A 14 25.88 -42.48 19.80
N ILE A 15 27.12 -42.12 19.48
CA ILE A 15 27.91 -41.02 20.04
C ILE A 15 27.16 -39.68 19.92
N GLY A 16 27.25 -38.86 20.97
CA GLY A 16 26.55 -37.58 21.07
C GLY A 16 27.05 -36.50 20.12
N LEU A 17 26.14 -35.57 19.82
CA LEU A 17 26.42 -34.19 19.44
C LEU A 17 25.16 -33.38 19.75
N MET A 18 25.16 -32.70 20.90
CA MET A 18 24.19 -31.66 21.22
C MET A 18 24.56 -30.41 20.41
N LEU A 19 23.92 -30.20 19.27
CA LEU A 19 23.94 -28.91 18.58
C LEU A 19 22.87 -28.02 19.22
N GLY A 20 23.30 -27.19 20.17
CA GLY A 20 22.50 -26.03 20.58
C GLY A 20 22.47 -24.99 19.46
N PRO A 21 21.38 -24.23 19.28
CA PRO A 21 21.34 -23.18 18.28
C PRO A 21 22.36 -22.09 18.68
N ALA A 22 23.30 -21.81 17.78
CA ALA A 22 24.19 -20.67 17.89
C ALA A 22 23.37 -19.40 17.69
N THR A 23 23.07 -18.68 18.77
CA THR A 23 22.59 -17.30 18.71
C THR A 23 23.80 -16.41 18.46
N ALA A 24 24.04 -16.06 17.20
CA ALA A 24 24.97 -15.00 16.86
C ALA A 24 24.37 -13.67 17.31
N SER A 25 24.83 -13.17 18.46
CA SER A 25 24.61 -11.77 18.85
C SER A 25 25.50 -10.92 17.96
N TYR A 26 24.89 -10.19 17.02
CA TYR A 26 25.58 -9.21 16.21
C TYR A 26 25.69 -7.92 17.02
N ALA A 27 26.93 -7.48 17.26
CA ALA A 27 27.21 -6.16 17.81
C ALA A 27 26.87 -5.11 16.75
N ASP A 28 25.92 -4.25 17.09
CA ASP A 28 25.55 -3.07 16.30
C ASP A 28 26.68 -2.04 16.40
N ASN A 29 27.52 -1.99 15.37
CA ASN A 29 28.59 -1.00 15.27
C ASN A 29 27.95 0.30 14.80
N GLY A 30 27.69 1.21 15.75
CA GLY A 30 27.00 2.50 15.59
C GLY A 30 27.46 3.36 14.41
N ALA A 31 27.05 2.96 13.22
CA ALA A 31 27.15 3.74 12.00
C ALA A 31 26.14 4.87 12.11
N THR A 32 26.61 6.09 11.90
CA THR A 32 25.78 7.29 11.89
C THR A 32 24.70 7.11 10.82
N THR A 33 23.47 6.82 11.24
CA THR A 33 22.33 6.61 10.35
C THR A 33 22.02 7.93 9.64
N ILE A 34 22.57 8.10 8.43
CA ILE A 34 22.04 9.08 7.50
C ILE A 34 20.67 8.56 7.13
N VAL A 35 19.64 9.08 7.80
CA VAL A 35 18.26 8.71 7.52
C VAL A 35 17.91 9.34 6.18
N ALA A 36 18.07 8.54 5.12
CA ALA A 36 17.77 8.93 3.77
C ALA A 36 16.26 9.09 3.62
N GLN A 37 15.84 10.19 3.00
CA GLN A 37 14.46 10.33 2.56
C GLN A 37 14.14 9.17 1.61
N ILE A 38 13.01 8.49 1.83
CA ILE A 38 12.60 7.48 0.87
C ILE A 38 12.17 8.14 -0.41
N VAL A 39 12.91 7.81 -1.46
CA VAL A 39 12.59 8.16 -2.83
C VAL A 39 12.13 6.87 -3.50
N PRO A 40 11.05 6.89 -4.29
CA PRO A 40 10.75 5.78 -5.18
C PRO A 40 11.99 5.38 -6.00
N PRO A 41 12.03 4.15 -6.53
CA PRO A 41 13.11 3.75 -7.42
C PRO A 41 13.31 4.80 -8.50
N LYS A 42 14.57 5.09 -8.84
CA LYS A 42 14.90 6.06 -9.88
C LYS A 42 14.33 5.57 -11.21
N ALA A 43 13.13 6.04 -11.52
CA ALA A 43 12.39 5.62 -12.68
C ALA A 43 12.90 6.38 -13.89
N GLU A 44 13.16 5.67 -14.98
CA GLU A 44 13.28 6.30 -16.28
C GLU A 44 11.89 6.75 -16.74
N PRO A 45 11.79 7.84 -17.51
CA PRO A 45 10.56 8.19 -18.21
C PRO A 45 10.04 7.00 -19.02
N LEU A 46 8.72 6.76 -19.00
CA LEU A 46 8.13 5.69 -19.79
C LEU A 46 8.13 6.05 -21.28
N GLU A 47 8.65 5.13 -22.11
CA GLU A 47 8.53 5.20 -23.58
C GLU A 47 7.15 4.70 -24.09
N GLY A 48 6.24 4.31 -23.17
CA GLY A 48 4.92 3.79 -23.48
C GLY A 48 3.97 3.85 -22.28
N ARG A 49 2.95 2.97 -22.23
CA ARG A 49 1.97 2.96 -21.14
C ARG A 49 2.41 2.17 -19.90
N THR A 50 3.35 1.22 -20.07
CA THR A 50 3.89 0.42 -18.98
C THR A 50 5.29 -0.08 -19.30
N LYS A 51 6.11 -0.29 -18.28
CA LYS A 51 7.43 -0.93 -18.32
C LYS A 51 7.48 -2.06 -17.30
N VAL A 52 8.00 -3.22 -17.71
CA VAL A 52 8.20 -4.38 -16.83
C VAL A 52 9.61 -4.35 -16.25
N TRP A 53 9.71 -4.65 -14.97
CA TRP A 53 10.93 -4.72 -14.20
C TRP A 53 11.04 -6.10 -13.56
N THR A 54 12.24 -6.68 -13.61
CA THR A 54 12.57 -7.82 -12.77
C THR A 54 12.75 -7.33 -11.33
N VAL A 55 12.49 -8.20 -10.35
CA VAL A 55 12.70 -7.88 -8.93
C VAL A 55 14.13 -7.40 -8.64
N PRO A 56 15.21 -8.04 -9.16
CA PRO A 56 16.58 -7.53 -8.96
C PRO A 56 16.81 -6.11 -9.52
N ASN A 57 16.25 -5.79 -10.69
CA ASN A 57 16.42 -4.46 -11.30
C ASN A 57 15.67 -3.38 -10.51
N TYR A 58 14.45 -3.68 -10.05
CA TYR A 58 13.70 -2.78 -9.18
C TYR A 58 14.46 -2.51 -7.87
N ILE A 59 14.97 -3.57 -7.24
CA ILE A 59 15.76 -3.47 -6.01
C ILE A 59 16.99 -2.58 -6.23
N ALA A 60 17.73 -2.77 -7.33
CA ALA A 60 18.90 -1.95 -7.63
C ALA A 60 18.54 -0.46 -7.80
N ALA A 61 17.47 -0.16 -8.56
CA ALA A 61 17.00 1.22 -8.75
C ALA A 61 16.46 1.85 -7.46
N TRP A 62 15.81 1.06 -6.61
CA TRP A 62 15.36 1.48 -5.28
C TRP A 62 16.55 1.80 -4.37
N GLN A 63 17.56 0.92 -4.34
CA GLN A 63 18.77 1.12 -3.53
C GLN A 63 19.57 2.35 -3.98
N GLU A 64 19.68 2.59 -5.30
CA GLU A 64 20.31 3.81 -5.85
C GLU A 64 19.57 5.07 -5.38
N ALA A 65 18.24 5.09 -5.48
CA ALA A 65 17.43 6.25 -5.11
C ALA A 65 17.45 6.54 -3.60
N ASN A 66 17.52 5.48 -2.79
CA ASN A 66 17.51 5.59 -1.32
C ASN A 66 18.92 5.72 -0.71
N GLY A 67 19.98 5.57 -1.50
CA GLY A 67 21.36 5.67 -1.04
C GLY A 67 21.75 4.60 0.00
N ARG A 68 21.01 3.48 0.07
CA ARG A 68 21.24 2.39 1.02
C ARG A 68 20.81 1.04 0.45
N GLU A 69 21.26 -0.02 1.09
CA GLU A 69 20.77 -1.35 0.77
C GLU A 69 19.37 -1.59 1.29
N MET A 70 18.58 -2.34 0.51
CA MET A 70 17.31 -2.87 0.97
C MET A 70 17.59 -4.00 1.96
N THR A 71 17.06 -3.87 3.17
CA THR A 71 17.20 -4.84 4.27
C THR A 71 16.52 -6.17 3.93
N GLN A 72 16.83 -7.22 4.69
CA GLN A 72 16.15 -8.50 4.52
C GLN A 72 14.63 -8.40 4.75
N GLN A 73 14.21 -7.62 5.76
CA GLN A 73 12.80 -7.41 6.06
C GLN A 73 12.08 -6.68 4.93
N GLU A 74 12.68 -5.64 4.35
CA GLU A 74 12.10 -4.94 3.20
C GLU A 74 12.00 -5.84 1.96
N ARG A 75 12.99 -6.71 1.72
CA ARG A 75 12.90 -7.71 0.64
C ARG A 75 11.78 -8.71 0.87
N GLN A 76 11.56 -9.13 2.12
CA GLN A 76 10.43 -10.00 2.50
C GLN A 76 9.09 -9.28 2.28
N THR A 77 9.01 -8.00 2.64
CA THR A 77 7.82 -7.17 2.36
C THR A 77 7.60 -7.03 0.85
N LEU A 78 8.64 -6.70 0.08
CA LEU A 78 8.56 -6.57 -1.38
C LEU A 78 8.04 -7.85 -2.05
N ALA A 79 8.46 -9.01 -1.56
CA ALA A 79 8.03 -10.32 -2.06
C ALA A 79 6.52 -10.60 -1.88
N LEU A 80 5.77 -9.76 -1.18
CA LEU A 80 4.31 -9.85 -1.05
C LEU A 80 3.56 -9.32 -2.31
N GLY A 81 4.28 -8.87 -3.34
CA GLY A 81 3.68 -8.45 -4.61
C GLY A 81 3.27 -6.97 -4.61
N CYS A 82 2.09 -6.65 -5.15
CA CYS A 82 1.64 -5.28 -5.31
C CYS A 82 1.58 -4.50 -3.98
N ILE A 83 1.09 -5.15 -2.91
CA ILE A 83 1.10 -4.56 -1.56
C ILE A 83 2.52 -4.39 -1.01
N GLY A 84 3.45 -5.26 -1.42
CA GLY A 84 4.85 -5.21 -1.02
C GLY A 84 5.56 -3.97 -1.53
N ILE A 85 5.32 -3.59 -2.79
CA ILE A 85 5.86 -2.35 -3.37
C ILE A 85 5.40 -1.13 -2.57
N THR A 86 4.11 -1.02 -2.29
CA THR A 86 3.62 0.11 -1.48
C THR A 86 4.18 0.02 -0.06
N GLY A 87 4.19 -1.16 0.55
CA GLY A 87 4.69 -1.39 1.91
C GLY A 87 6.13 -0.94 2.12
N VAL A 88 7.05 -1.26 1.20
CA VAL A 88 8.44 -0.79 1.31
C VAL A 88 8.60 0.71 1.12
N ASN A 89 7.78 1.34 0.26
CA ASN A 89 7.86 2.78 0.00
C ASN A 89 7.11 3.64 1.03
N VAL A 90 6.21 3.04 1.83
CA VAL A 90 5.51 3.73 2.93
C VAL A 90 5.97 3.31 4.33
N HIS A 91 7.02 2.48 4.43
CA HIS A 91 7.51 1.89 5.69
C HIS A 91 6.45 1.15 6.51
N SER A 92 5.50 0.49 5.86
CA SER A 92 4.48 -0.30 6.56
C SER A 92 4.62 -1.78 6.25
N SER A 93 4.90 -2.58 7.29
CA SER A 93 4.90 -4.04 7.21
C SER A 93 3.49 -4.64 7.05
N GLY A 94 2.43 -3.88 7.35
CA GLY A 94 1.03 -4.29 7.23
C GLY A 94 0.30 -3.78 6.00
N GLY A 95 1.00 -3.04 5.13
CA GLY A 95 0.40 -2.27 4.03
C GLY A 95 -0.05 -0.86 4.46
N PRO A 96 -0.36 0.02 3.50
CA PRO A 96 -0.69 1.41 3.81
C PRO A 96 -2.03 1.53 4.56
N HIS A 97 -2.11 2.51 5.46
CA HIS A 97 -3.36 2.87 6.13
C HIS A 97 -4.38 3.40 5.12
N LEU A 98 -5.63 2.93 5.24
CA LEU A 98 -6.72 3.26 4.31
C LEU A 98 -7.59 4.44 4.77
N ASP A 99 -7.25 5.07 5.90
CA ASP A 99 -8.05 6.11 6.56
C ASP A 99 -8.30 7.34 5.67
N LEU A 100 -7.27 7.73 4.89
CA LEU A 100 -7.33 8.86 3.95
C LEU A 100 -7.41 8.36 2.51
N SER A 101 -8.50 7.68 2.18
CA SER A 101 -8.79 7.19 0.82
C SER A 101 -9.73 8.11 0.06
N PHE A 102 -9.45 8.37 -1.22
CA PHE A 102 -10.24 9.25 -2.08
C PHE A 102 -10.59 8.57 -3.40
N SER A 103 -11.68 8.96 -4.04
CA SER A 103 -12.09 8.37 -5.33
C SER A 103 -11.30 8.89 -6.54
N SER A 104 -10.48 9.93 -6.39
CA SER A 104 -9.69 10.50 -7.49
C SER A 104 -8.26 10.85 -7.07
N LEU A 105 -7.34 10.77 -8.03
CA LEU A 105 -5.94 11.14 -7.83
C LEU A 105 -5.81 12.63 -7.54
N GLU A 106 -6.63 13.46 -8.18
CA GLU A 106 -6.66 14.91 -8.01
C GLU A 106 -6.97 15.27 -6.56
N LYS A 107 -7.97 14.61 -5.94
CA LYS A 107 -8.31 14.86 -4.55
C LYS A 107 -7.22 14.38 -3.60
N ALA A 108 -6.63 13.21 -3.85
CA ALA A 108 -5.49 12.73 -3.07
C ALA A 108 -4.29 13.69 -3.16
N LYS A 109 -3.99 14.25 -4.34
CA LYS A 109 -2.94 15.27 -4.53
C LYS A 109 -3.25 16.57 -3.79
N GLU A 110 -4.50 17.03 -3.80
CA GLU A 110 -4.92 18.19 -3.00
C GLU A 110 -4.66 17.95 -1.51
N VAL A 111 -5.11 16.82 -0.97
CA VAL A 111 -4.92 16.46 0.44
C VAL A 111 -3.43 16.32 0.79
N GLN A 112 -2.63 15.68 -0.09
CA GLN A 112 -1.18 15.59 0.05
C GLN A 112 -0.54 16.98 0.15
N GLN A 113 -0.91 17.91 -0.74
CA GLN A 113 -0.36 19.28 -0.75
C GLN A 113 -0.66 20.04 0.54
N HIS A 114 -1.88 19.89 1.08
CA HIS A 114 -2.28 20.51 2.35
C HIS A 114 -1.50 19.92 3.52
N LEU A 115 -1.34 18.59 3.59
CA LEU A 115 -0.52 17.92 4.61
C LEU A 115 0.96 18.35 4.53
N ASP A 116 1.54 18.37 3.33
CA ASP A 116 2.92 18.80 3.10
C ASP A 116 3.12 20.29 3.43
N ALA A 117 2.09 21.13 3.33
CA ALA A 117 2.16 22.52 3.77
C ALA A 117 2.23 22.62 5.30
N ILE A 118 1.45 21.80 6.02
CA ILE A 118 1.51 21.72 7.48
C ILE A 118 2.89 21.24 7.95
N PHE A 119 3.40 20.14 7.40
CA PHE A 119 4.70 19.57 7.80
C PHE A 119 5.92 20.42 7.39
N ARG A 120 5.76 21.40 6.48
CA ARG A 120 6.79 22.41 6.22
C ARG A 120 6.94 23.43 7.34
N THR A 121 6.00 23.49 8.28
CA THR A 121 6.12 24.33 9.47
C THR A 121 7.23 23.80 10.35
N LYS A 122 8.31 24.58 10.46
CA LYS A 122 9.46 24.21 11.27
C LYS A 122 9.01 24.00 12.73
N ASP A 123 9.53 22.93 13.35
CA ASP A 123 9.32 22.61 14.76
C ASP A 123 7.84 22.37 15.13
N ILE A 124 7.01 21.96 14.16
CA ILE A 124 5.60 21.61 14.44
C ILE A 124 5.52 20.45 15.45
N THR A 125 4.72 20.67 16.49
CA THR A 125 4.41 19.67 17.52
C THR A 125 3.17 18.88 17.14
N TRP A 126 2.90 17.78 17.84
CA TRP A 126 1.66 17.01 17.63
C TRP A 126 0.40 17.85 17.91
N HIS A 127 0.44 18.69 18.96
CA HIS A 127 -0.61 19.64 19.25
C HIS A 127 -0.78 20.66 18.12
N GLY A 128 0.33 21.26 17.66
CA GLY A 128 0.30 22.23 16.56
C GLY A 128 -0.20 21.62 15.24
N TYR A 129 0.10 20.34 14.98
CA TYR A 129 -0.46 19.62 13.84
C TYR A 129 -1.97 19.43 13.96
N ALA A 130 -2.48 19.01 15.12
CA ALA A 130 -3.92 18.86 15.32
C ALA A 130 -4.66 20.20 15.14
N GLU A 131 -4.09 21.30 15.66
CA GLU A 131 -4.61 22.64 15.46
C GLU A 131 -4.56 23.07 13.97
N ALA A 132 -3.44 22.80 13.28
CA ALA A 132 -3.29 23.11 11.87
C ALA A 132 -4.28 22.33 10.99
N LEU A 133 -4.51 21.05 11.28
CA LEU A 133 -5.53 20.24 10.61
C LEU A 133 -6.93 20.83 10.79
N PHE A 134 -7.29 21.19 12.04
CA PHE A 134 -8.62 21.72 12.36
C PHE A 134 -8.88 23.08 11.68
N ASN A 135 -7.83 23.87 11.48
CA ASN A 135 -7.93 25.17 10.82
C ASN A 135 -7.80 25.07 9.29
N ASP A 136 -7.41 23.91 8.75
CA ASP A 136 -7.29 23.73 7.30
C ASP A 136 -8.66 23.41 6.68
N ARG A 137 -9.09 24.27 5.75
CA ARG A 137 -10.41 24.17 5.09
C ARG A 137 -10.66 22.86 4.33
N VAL A 138 -9.61 22.13 3.94
CA VAL A 138 -9.73 20.86 3.21
C VAL A 138 -9.63 19.70 4.18
N LEU A 139 -8.72 19.77 5.14
CA LEU A 139 -8.44 18.65 6.05
C LEU A 139 -9.39 18.57 7.25
N ALA A 140 -9.97 19.69 7.68
CA ALA A 140 -10.87 19.74 8.84
C ALA A 140 -12.15 18.91 8.67
N ASP A 141 -12.61 18.74 7.43
CA ASP A 141 -13.82 17.98 7.09
C ASP A 141 -13.53 16.48 6.81
N LEU A 142 -12.26 16.06 6.88
CA LEU A 142 -11.88 14.67 6.62
C LEU A 142 -12.05 13.81 7.87
N ASP A 143 -12.75 12.69 7.70
CA ASP A 143 -12.80 11.67 8.73
C ASP A 143 -11.40 11.09 8.92
N ASN A 144 -11.05 10.76 10.18
CA ASN A 144 -9.81 10.04 10.51
C ASN A 144 -8.49 10.79 10.16
N ALA A 145 -8.53 12.08 9.81
CA ALA A 145 -7.31 12.85 9.53
C ALA A 145 -6.34 12.87 10.72
N THR A 146 -6.86 12.93 11.94
CA THR A 146 -6.08 12.90 13.18
C THR A 146 -5.72 11.50 13.65
N SER A 147 -6.43 10.44 13.24
CA SER A 147 -6.15 9.08 13.70
C SER A 147 -4.91 8.48 13.04
N THR A 148 -4.47 9.05 11.92
CA THR A 148 -3.25 8.66 11.21
C THR A 148 -1.98 8.92 12.02
N LEU A 149 -2.06 9.71 13.09
CA LEU A 149 -0.92 10.26 13.80
C LEU A 149 -1.14 10.24 15.33
N LYS A 150 -0.29 9.50 16.04
CA LYS A 150 -0.25 9.50 17.51
C LYS A 150 1.09 10.00 18.01
N ALA A 151 1.06 10.91 18.98
CA ALA A 151 2.25 11.39 19.65
C ALA A 151 3.04 10.24 20.29
N PRO A 152 4.37 10.17 20.12
CA PRO A 152 5.23 9.24 20.84
C PRO A 152 5.00 9.39 22.34
N ASN A 153 4.68 8.29 23.02
CA ASN A 153 4.42 8.26 24.46
C ASN A 153 3.30 9.21 24.93
N GLY A 154 2.46 9.71 24.02
CA GLY A 154 1.42 10.69 24.33
C GLY A 154 1.93 12.12 24.58
N ASP A 155 3.19 12.44 24.27
CA ASP A 155 3.71 13.81 24.41
C ASP A 155 3.28 14.68 23.23
N GLU A 156 2.16 15.39 23.40
CA GLU A 156 1.60 16.26 22.36
C GLU A 156 2.51 17.46 22.01
N ASN A 157 3.48 17.80 22.87
CA ASN A 157 4.41 18.91 22.64
C ASN A 157 5.71 18.47 21.97
N ALA A 158 5.94 17.17 21.81
CA ALA A 158 7.11 16.67 21.11
C ALA A 158 7.09 17.12 19.63
N PRO A 159 8.25 17.48 19.05
CA PRO A 159 8.33 17.76 17.62
C PRO A 159 8.01 16.50 16.81
N ILE A 160 7.25 16.66 15.73
CA ILE A 160 6.85 15.55 14.85
C ILE A 160 8.05 14.96 14.09
N GLY A 161 9.02 15.79 13.73
CA GLY A 161 10.14 15.43 12.86
C GLY A 161 9.82 15.61 11.38
N ASP A 162 10.62 14.99 10.52
CA ASP A 162 10.43 15.06 9.07
C ASP A 162 9.38 14.01 8.65
N ILE A 163 8.19 14.47 8.28
CA ILE A 163 7.13 13.66 7.67
C ILE A 163 6.85 14.16 6.26
N LYS A 164 6.61 13.24 5.34
CA LYS A 164 6.10 13.51 4.00
C LYS A 164 4.78 12.79 3.79
N ALA A 165 3.80 13.43 3.15
CA ALA A 165 2.63 12.73 2.62
C ALA A 165 2.97 12.10 1.27
N VAL A 166 2.58 10.85 1.06
CA VAL A 166 2.76 10.11 -0.21
C VAL A 166 1.43 9.50 -0.65
N ILE A 167 1.30 9.29 -1.96
CA ILE A 167 0.08 8.73 -2.54
C ILE A 167 0.31 7.30 -2.99
N TYR A 168 -0.72 6.48 -2.84
CA TYR A 168 -0.83 5.19 -3.49
C TYR A 168 -2.26 5.02 -4.01
N SER A 169 -2.51 3.99 -4.80
CA SER A 169 -3.85 3.60 -5.22
C SER A 169 -4.11 2.16 -4.86
N LYS A 170 -5.37 1.85 -4.51
CA LYS A 170 -5.85 0.50 -4.25
C LYS A 170 -7.03 0.19 -5.14
N ARG A 171 -7.00 -0.94 -5.83
CA ARG A 171 -8.12 -1.48 -6.61
C ARG A 171 -8.67 -2.70 -5.89
N PHE A 172 -9.98 -2.84 -5.80
CA PHE A 172 -10.59 -3.91 -5.03
C PHE A 172 -12.05 -4.17 -5.43
N TRP A 173 -12.63 -5.21 -4.85
CA TRP A 173 -14.02 -5.57 -5.04
C TRP A 173 -14.93 -4.97 -3.97
N SER A 174 -16.05 -4.37 -4.34
CA SER A 174 -17.01 -3.76 -3.42
C SER A 174 -17.79 -4.77 -2.57
N GLY A 175 -17.88 -6.06 -2.94
CA GLY A 175 -18.64 -7.08 -2.21
C GLY A 175 -17.95 -7.61 -0.94
N GLN A 176 -17.63 -6.71 -0.01
CA GLN A 176 -16.87 -7.05 1.20
C GLN A 176 -17.71 -7.73 2.30
N ASP A 177 -18.97 -8.06 2.04
CA ASP A 177 -19.83 -8.85 2.92
C ASP A 177 -20.78 -9.75 2.11
N ALA A 178 -20.81 -11.05 2.44
CA ALA A 178 -21.67 -12.01 1.76
C ALA A 178 -23.18 -11.78 2.01
N ASN A 179 -23.53 -10.99 3.02
CA ASN A 179 -24.93 -10.66 3.35
C ASN A 179 -25.45 -9.43 2.60
N TRP A 180 -24.60 -8.68 1.88
CA TRP A 180 -25.06 -7.54 1.10
C TRP A 180 -25.83 -8.00 -0.13
N SER A 181 -26.99 -7.39 -0.36
CA SER A 181 -27.63 -7.48 -1.67
C SER A 181 -26.79 -6.72 -2.71
N PRO A 182 -26.94 -7.02 -4.01
CA PRO A 182 -26.26 -6.26 -5.07
C PRO A 182 -26.48 -4.75 -4.99
N GLN A 183 -27.67 -4.30 -4.56
CA GLN A 183 -27.99 -2.88 -4.40
C GLN A 183 -27.23 -2.25 -3.23
N VAL A 184 -27.08 -2.97 -2.10
CA VAL A 184 -26.28 -2.47 -0.97
C VAL A 184 -24.80 -2.44 -1.35
N GLN A 185 -24.29 -3.50 -1.99
CA GLN A 185 -22.91 -3.54 -2.47
C GLN A 185 -22.60 -2.34 -3.39
N ASP A 186 -23.52 -2.00 -4.30
CA ASP A 186 -23.32 -0.89 -5.23
C ASP A 186 -23.21 0.48 -4.54
N THR A 187 -23.79 0.66 -3.35
CA THR A 187 -23.65 1.90 -2.57
C THR A 187 -22.39 1.95 -1.72
N LYS A 188 -21.73 0.81 -1.49
CA LYS A 188 -20.53 0.74 -0.65
C LYS A 188 -19.30 1.32 -1.33
N PHE A 189 -18.45 1.94 -0.52
CA PHE A 189 -17.21 2.59 -0.94
C PHE A 189 -17.43 3.68 -2.00
N ARG A 190 -18.60 4.31 -2.02
CA ARG A 190 -18.82 5.53 -2.80
C ARG A 190 -18.19 6.71 -2.08
N PRO A 191 -17.60 7.68 -2.79
CA PRO A 191 -17.05 8.86 -2.16
C PRO A 191 -18.15 9.71 -1.52
N ASN A 192 -17.83 10.31 -0.38
CA ASN A 192 -18.60 11.40 0.18
C ASN A 192 -18.66 12.54 -0.85
N PRO A 193 -19.84 13.05 -1.23
CA PRO A 193 -19.98 14.04 -2.29
C PRO A 193 -19.33 15.39 -1.96
N ASN A 194 -19.13 15.71 -0.67
CA ASN A 194 -18.55 16.98 -0.23
C ASN A 194 -17.02 16.91 -0.18
N THR A 195 -16.48 15.79 0.30
CA THR A 195 -15.03 15.66 0.57
C THR A 195 -14.30 14.77 -0.44
N GLY A 196 -15.02 13.99 -1.25
CA GLY A 196 -14.42 12.96 -2.12
C GLY A 196 -13.80 11.78 -1.37
N GLN A 197 -13.89 11.76 -0.03
CA GLN A 197 -13.33 10.71 0.80
C GLN A 197 -14.18 9.43 0.71
N VAL A 198 -13.51 8.29 0.64
CA VAL A 198 -14.13 6.96 0.61
C VAL A 198 -13.93 6.31 1.97
N ASP A 199 -15.03 5.97 2.64
CA ASP A 199 -14.99 5.22 3.89
C ASP A 199 -14.57 3.77 3.62
N MET A 200 -13.40 3.40 4.14
CA MET A 200 -12.79 2.07 3.97
C MET A 200 -12.95 1.18 5.21
N THR A 201 -13.72 1.59 6.23
CA THR A 201 -13.86 0.84 7.50
C THR A 201 -14.49 -0.55 7.33
N GLU A 202 -15.39 -0.71 6.35
CA GLU A 202 -16.03 -1.99 6.04
C GLU A 202 -15.24 -2.88 5.06
N TYR A 203 -14.01 -2.48 4.67
CA TYR A 203 -13.16 -3.29 3.80
C TYR A 203 -12.58 -4.50 4.56
N LYS A 204 -12.82 -5.72 4.03
CA LYS A 204 -12.44 -6.99 4.67
C LYS A 204 -11.49 -7.85 3.84
N ASN A 205 -10.90 -7.28 2.80
CA ASN A 205 -9.93 -7.97 1.95
C ASN A 205 -10.47 -9.18 1.19
N LEU A 206 -11.78 -9.22 0.91
CA LEU A 206 -12.43 -10.30 0.17
C LEU A 206 -12.23 -10.16 -1.34
N SER A 207 -12.06 -11.30 -2.03
CA SER A 207 -12.01 -11.41 -3.48
C SER A 207 -13.40 -11.63 -4.09
N LYS A 208 -13.58 -11.18 -5.34
CA LYS A 208 -14.73 -11.59 -6.16
C LYS A 208 -14.54 -13.03 -6.63
N GLY A 209 -15.10 -13.98 -5.89
CA GLY A 209 -14.91 -15.41 -6.16
C GLY A 209 -13.45 -15.84 -5.98
N GLN A 210 -12.88 -16.53 -6.98
CA GLN A 210 -11.48 -17.01 -6.97
C GLN A 210 -10.48 -16.00 -7.57
N ALA A 211 -10.89 -14.76 -7.84
CA ALA A 211 -10.00 -13.73 -8.38
C ALA A 211 -9.01 -13.20 -7.31
N VAL A 212 -8.04 -12.41 -7.76
CA VAL A 212 -7.18 -11.62 -6.85
C VAL A 212 -8.07 -10.64 -6.06
N ASN A 213 -7.78 -10.47 -4.78
CA ASN A 213 -8.59 -9.65 -3.86
C ASN A 213 -8.34 -8.14 -4.01
N PHE A 214 -7.11 -7.73 -4.36
CA PHE A 214 -6.78 -6.32 -4.59
C PHE A 214 -5.58 -6.14 -5.50
N ASP A 215 -5.37 -4.90 -5.94
CA ASP A 215 -4.13 -4.43 -6.53
C ASP A 215 -3.71 -3.11 -5.87
N TYR A 216 -2.40 -2.89 -5.72
CA TYR A 216 -1.82 -1.70 -5.11
C TYR A 216 -0.79 -1.08 -6.06
N GLY A 217 -0.91 0.23 -6.26
CA GLY A 217 0.03 1.02 -7.04
C GLY A 217 0.59 2.16 -6.22
N TYR A 218 1.90 2.19 -5.95
CA TYR A 218 2.56 3.34 -5.33
C TYR A 218 2.73 4.46 -6.36
N PHE A 219 2.30 5.68 -6.05
CA PHE A 219 2.38 6.80 -6.99
C PHE A 219 3.77 7.45 -6.95
N ASP A 220 4.48 7.35 -8.07
CA ASP A 220 5.74 8.03 -8.31
C ASP A 220 5.48 9.41 -8.91
N GLU A 221 5.59 10.44 -8.07
CA GLU A 221 5.38 11.83 -8.47
C GLU A 221 6.40 12.30 -9.51
N ALA A 222 7.63 11.78 -9.49
CA ALA A 222 8.71 12.26 -10.35
C ALA A 222 8.45 11.92 -11.82
N THR A 223 7.86 10.76 -12.07
CA THR A 223 7.53 10.29 -13.43
C THR A 223 6.02 10.25 -13.71
N ASN A 224 5.18 10.62 -12.73
CA ASN A 224 3.72 10.56 -12.80
C ASN A 224 3.22 9.15 -13.21
N THR A 225 3.78 8.13 -12.55
CA THR A 225 3.50 6.70 -12.81
C THR A 225 3.10 5.96 -11.53
N PHE A 226 2.60 4.74 -11.67
CA PHE A 226 2.27 3.84 -10.59
C PHE A 226 3.17 2.61 -10.62
N TRP A 227 3.82 2.31 -9.50
CA TRP A 227 4.57 1.08 -9.29
C TRP A 227 3.67 0.02 -8.67
N HIS A 228 3.47 -1.10 -9.35
CA HIS A 228 2.66 -2.24 -8.89
C HIS A 228 3.28 -3.57 -9.33
N ALA A 229 2.65 -4.70 -9.01
CA ALA A 229 3.18 -6.02 -9.38
C ALA A 229 2.05 -7.01 -9.68
N ASN A 230 2.37 -8.06 -10.43
CA ASN A 230 1.39 -9.09 -10.80
C ASN A 230 0.89 -9.89 -9.59
N HIS A 231 1.80 -10.35 -8.73
CA HIS A 231 1.55 -11.17 -7.54
C HIS A 231 2.79 -11.19 -6.64
N GLY A 232 2.68 -11.82 -5.46
CA GLY A 232 3.85 -12.10 -4.61
C GLY A 232 4.75 -13.21 -5.18
N GLU A 233 5.96 -13.35 -4.67
CA GLU A 233 6.89 -14.39 -5.13
C GLU A 233 6.31 -15.82 -4.95
N PRO A 234 6.68 -16.80 -5.81
CA PRO A 234 7.70 -16.73 -6.87
C PRO A 234 7.19 -16.20 -8.22
N ARG A 235 8.10 -15.66 -9.04
CA ARG A 235 7.88 -15.10 -10.40
C ARG A 235 7.19 -13.74 -10.40
N MET A 236 7.46 -12.96 -9.36
CA MET A 236 6.98 -11.58 -9.29
C MET A 236 7.57 -10.75 -10.44
N GLU A 237 6.70 -10.03 -11.14
CA GLU A 237 7.06 -8.99 -12.10
C GLU A 237 6.56 -7.66 -11.56
N ILE A 238 7.41 -6.65 -11.66
CA ILE A 238 7.09 -5.30 -11.21
C ILE A 238 6.79 -4.45 -12.42
N TYR A 239 5.76 -3.61 -12.31
CA TYR A 239 5.32 -2.74 -13.39
C TYR A 239 5.42 -1.28 -12.94
N GLN A 240 5.95 -0.45 -13.83
CA GLN A 240 5.83 0.99 -13.77
C GLN A 240 4.83 1.39 -14.86
N SER A 241 3.67 1.93 -14.48
CA SER A 241 2.56 2.16 -15.41
C SER A 241 2.03 3.59 -15.37
N THR A 242 1.49 4.09 -16.48
CA THR A 242 0.68 5.31 -16.45
C THR A 242 -0.61 5.07 -15.65
N LEU A 243 -1.25 6.15 -15.18
CA LEU A 243 -2.55 6.03 -14.50
C LEU A 243 -3.60 5.34 -15.38
N GLU A 244 -3.62 5.64 -16.68
CA GLU A 244 -4.54 5.04 -17.65
C GLU A 244 -4.39 3.51 -17.69
N TRP A 245 -3.15 3.02 -17.78
CA TRP A 245 -2.87 1.58 -17.81
C TRP A 245 -3.19 0.91 -16.47
N TYR A 246 -2.75 1.51 -15.36
CA TYR A 246 -3.00 0.96 -14.03
C TYR A 246 -4.50 0.93 -13.69
N SER A 247 -5.29 1.90 -14.17
CA SER A 247 -6.73 2.01 -13.89
C SER A 247 -7.62 1.29 -14.92
N GLN A 248 -7.03 0.52 -15.85
CA GLN A 248 -7.81 -0.18 -16.86
C GLN A 248 -8.82 -1.16 -16.23
N PRO A 249 -10.04 -1.31 -16.77
CA PRO A 249 -11.06 -2.17 -16.18
C PRO A 249 -10.59 -3.62 -16.00
N TYR A 250 -10.91 -4.22 -14.84
CA TYR A 250 -10.81 -5.66 -14.60
C TYR A 250 -12.15 -6.14 -14.03
N ASP A 251 -12.63 -7.30 -14.45
CA ASP A 251 -13.95 -7.82 -14.04
C ASP A 251 -14.10 -8.06 -12.53
N PHE A 252 -12.97 -8.16 -11.82
CA PHE A 252 -12.89 -8.45 -10.39
C PHE A 252 -12.58 -7.23 -9.51
N PHE A 253 -12.27 -6.07 -10.10
CA PHE A 253 -12.15 -4.80 -9.37
C PHE A 253 -13.17 -3.80 -9.90
N ASP A 254 -14.16 -3.48 -9.07
CA ASP A 254 -15.21 -2.50 -9.36
C ASP A 254 -15.08 -1.23 -8.51
N ARG A 255 -14.02 -1.12 -7.72
CA ARG A 255 -13.64 0.08 -6.95
C ARG A 255 -12.14 0.36 -7.12
N GLN A 256 -11.81 1.64 -7.11
CA GLN A 256 -10.45 2.13 -7.04
C GLN A 256 -10.43 3.36 -6.14
N THR A 257 -9.48 3.40 -5.22
CA THR A 257 -9.21 4.56 -4.37
C THR A 257 -7.78 5.02 -4.53
N PHE A 258 -7.52 6.26 -4.13
CA PHE A 258 -6.22 6.89 -4.03
C PHE A 258 -6.02 7.27 -2.57
N GLY A 259 -5.13 6.57 -1.89
CA GLY A 259 -4.85 6.78 -0.48
C GLY A 259 -3.69 7.73 -0.29
N VAL A 260 -3.75 8.54 0.78
CA VAL A 260 -2.64 9.35 1.26
C VAL A 260 -2.09 8.70 2.53
N SER A 261 -0.80 8.41 2.56
CA SER A 261 -0.09 7.89 3.73
C SER A 261 1.02 8.85 4.14
N LEU A 262 1.35 8.83 5.42
CA LEU A 262 2.46 9.60 5.96
C LEU A 262 3.69 8.70 6.05
N VAL A 263 4.85 9.23 5.66
CA VAL A 263 6.12 8.52 5.70
C VAL A 263 7.12 9.39 6.45
N TRP A 264 7.82 8.77 7.39
CA TRP A 264 8.80 9.45 8.21
C TRP A 264 10.15 9.43 7.50
N GLY A 265 10.76 10.61 7.39
CA GLY A 265 12.16 10.79 7.03
C GLY A 265 13.03 10.60 8.26
N LYS A 266 13.02 11.55 9.21
CA LYS A 266 13.70 11.48 10.52
C LYS A 266 12.68 11.77 11.60
N ARG A 267 12.53 10.88 12.58
CA ARG A 267 11.69 11.20 13.75
C ARG A 267 12.34 12.29 14.58
N GLY A 268 11.53 13.20 15.14
CA GLY A 268 12.01 14.27 16.02
C GLY A 268 12.66 13.74 17.31
N ASP A 269 12.34 12.51 17.71
CA ASP A 269 12.94 11.79 18.84
C ASP A 269 14.23 11.05 18.50
N GLY A 270 14.69 11.10 17.23
CA GLY A 270 15.90 10.43 16.78
C GLY A 270 15.78 8.90 16.63
N ALA A 271 14.59 8.32 16.86
CA ALA A 271 14.38 6.90 16.64
C ALA A 271 14.41 6.56 15.14
N ASP A 272 14.98 5.40 14.81
CA ASP A 272 15.02 4.90 13.44
C ASP A 272 13.59 4.71 12.92
N VAL A 273 13.28 5.34 11.79
CA VAL A 273 11.99 5.20 11.09
C VAL A 273 11.75 3.78 10.60
N ASN A 274 12.82 2.98 10.48
CA ASN A 274 12.78 1.58 10.13
C ASN A 274 12.62 0.66 11.34
N ALA A 275 12.66 1.19 12.57
CA ALA A 275 12.31 0.39 13.74
C ALA A 275 10.84 -0.03 13.57
N PRO A 276 10.51 -1.33 13.61
CA PRO A 276 9.14 -1.79 13.42
C PRO A 276 8.26 -1.09 14.44
N VAL A 277 7.46 -0.13 13.98
CA VAL A 277 6.35 0.40 14.78
C VAL A 277 5.42 -0.78 14.88
N ASN A 278 5.46 -1.48 16.02
CA ASN A 278 4.69 -2.70 16.25
C ASN A 278 3.22 -2.45 15.89
N PRO A 279 2.75 -2.86 14.70
CA PRO A 279 1.39 -2.60 14.33
C PRO A 279 0.63 -3.77 14.93
N GLY A 280 -0.14 -3.51 15.97
CA GLY A 280 -1.14 -4.46 16.50
C GLY A 280 -2.22 -4.87 15.48
N LEU A 281 -2.00 -4.62 14.19
CA LEU A 281 -2.77 -5.12 13.06
C LEU A 281 -1.92 -6.20 12.41
N ASN A 282 -2.11 -7.43 12.89
CA ASN A 282 -1.69 -8.64 12.22
C ASN A 282 -2.25 -8.57 10.78
N PRO A 283 -1.45 -8.40 9.71
CA PRO A 283 -1.98 -8.63 8.38
C PRO A 283 -2.39 -10.10 8.39
N GLN A 284 -3.70 -10.37 8.39
CA GLN A 284 -4.18 -11.72 8.08
C GLN A 284 -3.50 -12.08 6.76
N PRO A 285 -2.59 -13.07 6.73
CA PRO A 285 -1.95 -13.44 5.49
C PRO A 285 -3.07 -13.78 4.52
N ALA A 286 -3.15 -13.04 3.41
CA ALA A 286 -4.02 -13.42 2.32
C ALA A 286 -3.64 -14.85 1.99
N ASN A 287 -4.59 -15.78 2.09
CA ASN A 287 -4.36 -17.17 1.75
C ASN A 287 -3.83 -17.17 0.31
N PRO A 288 -2.56 -17.53 0.05
CA PRO A 288 -1.97 -17.40 -1.27
C PRO A 288 -2.65 -18.44 -2.17
N GLN A 289 -3.73 -18.03 -2.83
CA GLN A 289 -4.30 -18.80 -3.91
C GLN A 289 -3.37 -18.61 -5.12
N PRO A 290 -2.86 -19.68 -5.74
CA PRO A 290 -2.07 -19.57 -6.95
C PRO A 290 -2.91 -18.88 -8.03
N VAL A 291 -2.46 -17.68 -8.43
CA VAL A 291 -3.08 -16.90 -9.49
C VAL A 291 -2.71 -17.53 -10.83
N VAL A 292 -3.73 -17.92 -11.61
CA VAL A 292 -3.55 -18.20 -13.04
C VAL A 292 -3.24 -16.85 -13.71
N PRO A 293 -2.16 -16.71 -14.51
CA PRO A 293 -1.89 -15.47 -15.22
C PRO A 293 -3.06 -15.15 -16.16
N ASN A 294 -3.91 -14.20 -15.78
CA ASN A 294 -4.85 -13.61 -16.71
C ASN A 294 -4.06 -12.66 -17.58
N GLN A 295 -3.92 -13.01 -18.85
CA GLN A 295 -3.52 -12.04 -19.85
C GLN A 295 -4.54 -10.88 -19.82
N PRO A 296 -4.12 -9.62 -20.04
CA PRO A 296 -5.08 -8.60 -20.43
C PRO A 296 -5.93 -9.20 -21.55
N VAL A 297 -7.25 -9.13 -21.41
CA VAL A 297 -8.15 -9.52 -22.50
C VAL A 297 -7.68 -8.70 -23.69
N ASN A 298 -7.09 -9.37 -24.67
CA ASN A 298 -6.67 -8.75 -25.91
C ASN A 298 -7.90 -7.98 -26.40
N PRO A 299 -7.86 -6.63 -26.54
CA PRO A 299 -9.05 -5.88 -26.91
C PRO A 299 -9.57 -6.53 -28.19
N GLN A 300 -10.73 -7.17 -28.10
CA GLN A 300 -11.37 -7.76 -29.26
C GLN A 300 -11.43 -6.64 -30.30
N PRO A 301 -10.96 -6.86 -31.55
CA PRO A 301 -11.13 -5.87 -32.59
C PRO A 301 -12.62 -5.54 -32.64
N VAL A 302 -12.94 -4.28 -32.36
CA VAL A 302 -14.32 -3.78 -32.41
C VAL A 302 -14.87 -4.12 -33.80
N PRO A 303 -16.02 -4.80 -33.91
CA PRO A 303 -16.66 -5.00 -35.20
C PRO A 303 -16.89 -3.62 -35.82
N THR A 304 -16.26 -3.33 -36.96
CA THR A 304 -16.26 -2.02 -37.62
C THR A 304 -17.64 -1.57 -38.15
N ASN A 305 -18.73 -2.24 -37.78
CA ASN A 305 -20.09 -1.98 -38.25
C ASN A 305 -21.16 -1.99 -37.15
N GLN A 306 -20.79 -1.83 -35.87
CA GLN A 306 -21.78 -1.54 -34.82
C GLN A 306 -21.88 -0.01 -34.64
N PRO A 307 -23.08 0.60 -34.72
CA PRO A 307 -23.22 2.02 -34.42
C PRO A 307 -22.77 2.28 -32.98
N VAL A 308 -21.87 3.24 -32.84
CA VAL A 308 -21.39 3.72 -31.53
C VAL A 308 -22.61 4.10 -30.69
N PRO A 309 -22.77 3.58 -29.46
CA PRO A 309 -23.74 4.13 -28.53
C PRO A 309 -23.39 5.59 -28.30
N THR A 310 -24.22 6.50 -28.82
CA THR A 310 -24.13 7.91 -28.47
C THR A 310 -24.36 8.04 -26.98
N PHE A 311 -23.30 8.34 -26.24
CA PHE A 311 -23.39 8.86 -24.89
C PHE A 311 -24.24 10.14 -24.97
N GLN A 312 -25.44 10.11 -24.39
CA GLN A 312 -26.17 11.35 -24.15
C GLN A 312 -25.41 12.10 -23.05
N PRO A 313 -24.95 13.35 -23.28
CA PRO A 313 -24.43 14.16 -22.20
C PRO A 313 -25.50 14.32 -21.13
N ALA A 314 -25.09 14.32 -19.87
CA ALA A 314 -25.96 14.67 -18.76
C ALA A 314 -26.64 16.02 -19.06
N PRO A 315 -27.94 16.19 -18.76
CA PRO A 315 -28.64 17.44 -19.01
C PRO A 315 -27.91 18.58 -18.29
N ASN A 316 -27.70 19.68 -19.01
CA ASN A 316 -27.10 20.91 -18.48
C ASN A 316 -27.77 21.31 -17.16
N TYR A 317 -26.99 21.31 -16.08
CA TYR A 317 -27.38 21.90 -14.82
C TYR A 317 -27.55 23.41 -15.03
N GLN A 318 -28.79 23.89 -15.04
CA GLN A 318 -29.08 25.32 -14.92
C GLN A 318 -29.15 25.68 -13.44
N PRO A 319 -28.33 26.62 -12.93
CA PRO A 319 -28.50 27.11 -11.57
C PRO A 319 -29.86 27.81 -11.44
N ALA A 320 -30.51 27.61 -10.28
CA ALA A 320 -31.77 28.24 -9.96
C ALA A 320 -31.64 29.78 -9.98
N PRO A 321 -32.63 30.52 -10.51
CA PRO A 321 -32.62 31.97 -10.44
C PRO A 321 -32.83 32.43 -8.99
N ASN A 322 -32.11 33.50 -8.62
CA ASN A 322 -32.27 34.24 -7.37
C ASN A 322 -33.69 34.79 -7.19
#